data_AF-A0A1W9T4C0-F1
#
_entry.id   AF-A0A1W9T4C0-F1
#
_cell.length_a   1.000
_cell.length_b   1.000
_cell.length_c   1.000
_cell.angle_alpha   90.00
_cell.angle_beta   90.00
_cell.angle_gamma   90.00
#
_symmetry.space_group_name_H-M   'P 1'
#
loop_
_entity.id
_entity.type
_entity.pdbx_description
1 polymer ?
#
loop_
_entity_poly.entity_id
_entity_poly.type
_entity_poly.pdbx_seq_one_letter_code
_entity_poly.pdbx_strand_id
1 'polypeptide(L)'
;MKKLTLSLLLFVFTANIYAQTRGFVTKRKQAKDHIALIIGNSSYPDMPLENPKNDANAVAEAFNEMGFITEKVIDADREQMGMAINRFSNKLKTARIAVFYFSGHGMQVDGKNFLLPIAKTQSTQINKVEEVPYRAINIDEVLTAMNNSKVNFALVALDACRNNPLSSSGKGRLKGLAAVNAPAGSLVMYATKAGQVAYDGDGKNSPFTIAFLKHIKTPGLDVNLLPKNVKNTVLELTNGKQSPGAYTEITQSFTFVPEMTDKEFEEYIKQQKGKLTELQIKQAEIKRKQNKEDAELARQKAELAALEKQIADMKKATASGGGDLDKMLEIMKQRKAQKAKLDAMRIQ
;
A
#
# COMPACT_ATOMS: atom_id res chain seq x y z
N MET A 1 -3.98 -6.62 -33.73
CA MET A 1 -2.92 -6.66 -32.68
C MET A 1 -2.10 -5.36 -32.56
N LYS A 2 -1.74 -4.64 -33.63
CA LYS A 2 -0.86 -3.44 -33.58
C LYS A 2 -1.43 -2.17 -32.88
N LYS A 3 -2.74 -1.96 -32.82
CA LYS A 3 -3.37 -0.82 -32.09
C LYS A 3 -3.52 -1.08 -30.59
N LEU A 4 -3.51 -2.35 -30.17
CA LEU A 4 -3.69 -2.74 -28.77
C LEU A 4 -2.43 -2.46 -27.93
N THR A 5 -1.25 -2.54 -28.54
CA THR A 5 0.04 -2.33 -27.85
C THR A 5 0.31 -0.86 -27.51
N LEU A 6 -0.13 0.09 -28.35
CA LEU A 6 0.08 1.53 -28.11
C LEU A 6 -0.82 2.07 -26.99
N SER A 7 -2.08 1.63 -26.95
CA SER A 7 -3.04 2.02 -25.90
C SER A 7 -2.66 1.43 -24.54
N LEU A 8 -2.14 0.20 -24.52
CA LEU A 8 -1.63 -0.44 -23.29
C LEU A 8 -0.39 0.28 -22.75
N LEU A 9 0.50 0.76 -23.61
CA LEU A 9 1.70 1.49 -23.20
C LEU A 9 1.42 2.88 -22.64
N LEU A 10 0.46 3.62 -23.22
CA LEU A 10 0.05 4.92 -22.71
C LEU A 10 -0.63 4.79 -21.32
N PHE A 11 -1.38 3.71 -21.13
CA PHE A 11 -1.98 3.35 -19.84
C PHE A 11 -0.91 2.97 -18.80
N VAL A 12 0.10 2.18 -19.19
CA VAL A 12 1.24 1.84 -18.31
C VAL A 12 2.08 3.08 -17.97
N PHE A 13 2.20 4.05 -18.87
CA PHE A 13 2.94 5.29 -18.65
C PHE A 13 2.20 6.23 -17.68
N THR A 14 0.89 6.42 -17.87
CA THR A 14 0.05 7.23 -16.95
C THR A 14 -0.07 6.59 -15.57
N ALA A 15 -0.22 5.26 -15.48
CA ALA A 15 -0.16 4.52 -14.22
C ALA A 15 1.22 4.63 -13.56
N ASN A 16 2.32 4.63 -14.33
CA ASN A 16 3.66 4.89 -13.81
C ASN A 16 3.84 6.31 -13.29
N ILE A 17 3.22 7.31 -13.91
CA ILE A 17 3.28 8.69 -13.42
C ILE A 17 2.59 8.81 -12.06
N TYR A 18 1.40 8.22 -11.90
CA TYR A 18 0.69 8.14 -10.63
C TYR A 18 1.43 7.30 -9.57
N ALA A 19 2.11 6.22 -9.95
CA ALA A 19 2.91 5.42 -9.02
C ALA A 19 4.22 6.13 -8.61
N GLN A 20 4.83 6.90 -9.51
CA GLN A 20 6.10 7.58 -9.25
C GLN A 20 5.95 8.94 -8.56
N THR A 21 4.77 9.57 -8.61
CA THR A 21 4.43 10.67 -7.68
C THR A 21 4.39 10.18 -6.23
N ARG A 22 3.92 8.95 -5.96
CA ARG A 22 4.14 8.30 -4.65
C ARG A 22 5.63 8.06 -4.36
N GLY A 23 6.39 7.65 -5.36
CA GLY A 23 7.85 7.51 -5.27
C GLY A 23 8.59 8.84 -4.99
N PHE A 24 8.01 9.98 -5.37
CA PHE A 24 8.58 11.29 -5.06
C PHE A 24 8.50 11.62 -3.57
N VAL A 25 7.36 11.28 -2.93
CA VAL A 25 7.17 11.38 -1.46
C VAL A 25 8.25 10.58 -0.73
N THR A 26 8.59 9.38 -1.20
CA THR A 26 9.62 8.52 -0.59
C THR A 26 11.04 9.09 -0.67
N LYS A 27 11.30 10.04 -1.58
CA LYS A 27 12.64 10.57 -1.86
C LYS A 27 13.01 11.85 -1.11
N ARG A 28 12.04 12.53 -0.49
CA ARG A 28 12.35 13.60 0.49
C ARG A 28 12.93 12.94 1.73
N LYS A 29 14.27 12.80 1.71
CA LYS A 29 15.19 12.36 2.78
C LYS A 29 14.46 11.68 3.94
N GLN A 30 14.36 10.34 3.87
CA GLN A 30 13.95 9.44 4.94
C GLN A 30 14.15 10.09 6.31
N ALA A 31 13.07 10.63 6.86
CA ALA A 31 13.12 11.45 8.06
C ALA A 31 13.39 10.51 9.24
N LYS A 32 14.68 10.32 9.56
CA LYS A 32 15.15 9.42 10.62
C LYS A 32 14.62 9.79 12.02
N ASP A 33 13.86 10.89 12.12
CA ASP A 33 13.27 11.48 13.30
C ASP A 33 11.73 11.51 13.26
N HIS A 34 11.08 10.86 12.28
CA HIS A 34 9.63 10.63 12.27
C HIS A 34 9.32 9.21 12.76
N ILE A 35 8.65 9.08 13.91
CA ILE A 35 8.43 7.78 14.57
C ILE A 35 6.93 7.49 14.61
N ALA A 36 6.57 6.27 14.23
CA ALA A 36 5.19 5.78 14.31
C ALA A 36 5.11 4.47 15.10
N LEU A 37 4.16 4.37 16.03
CA LEU A 37 3.76 3.13 16.69
C LEU A 37 2.30 2.82 16.31
N ILE A 38 2.09 1.68 15.65
CA ILE A 38 0.81 1.26 15.12
C ILE A 38 0.43 -0.08 15.77
N ILE A 39 -0.71 -0.13 16.47
CA ILE A 39 -1.19 -1.33 17.16
C ILE A 39 -2.56 -1.71 16.61
N GLY A 40 -2.76 -2.98 16.27
CA GLY A 40 -4.04 -3.52 15.83
C GLY A 40 -4.38 -4.82 16.55
N ASN A 41 -5.45 -4.82 17.35
CA ASN A 41 -5.89 -5.99 18.10
C ASN A 41 -7.26 -6.44 17.58
N SER A 42 -7.32 -7.66 17.08
CA SER A 42 -8.48 -8.29 16.44
C SER A 42 -8.91 -9.57 17.15
N SER A 43 -7.94 -10.41 17.55
CA SER A 43 -8.16 -11.79 18.02
C SER A 43 -8.59 -11.88 19.49
N TYR A 44 -9.56 -11.06 19.91
CA TYR A 44 -10.11 -11.12 21.27
C TYR A 44 -10.92 -12.41 21.46
N PRO A 45 -10.69 -13.17 22.56
CA PRO A 45 -11.37 -14.46 22.75
C PRO A 45 -12.90 -14.41 22.71
N ASP A 46 -13.52 -13.40 23.33
CA ASP A 46 -14.99 -13.33 23.47
C ASP A 46 -15.67 -12.47 22.38
N MET A 47 -14.98 -11.44 21.89
CA MET A 47 -15.53 -10.44 20.97
C MET A 47 -14.48 -10.07 19.92
N PRO A 48 -14.15 -11.00 19.01
CA PRO A 48 -13.20 -10.74 17.95
C PRO A 48 -13.69 -9.59 17.06
N LEU A 49 -12.73 -8.86 16.48
CA LEU A 49 -12.96 -7.80 15.50
C LEU A 49 -12.25 -8.18 14.20
N GLU A 50 -12.89 -7.94 13.05
CA GLU A 50 -12.37 -8.41 11.76
C GLU A 50 -11.28 -7.50 11.23
N ASN A 51 -11.44 -6.17 11.36
CA ASN A 51 -10.61 -5.19 10.67
C ASN A 51 -9.37 -4.64 11.38
N PRO A 52 -9.21 -4.65 12.72
CA PRO A 52 -8.07 -3.95 13.34
C PRO A 52 -6.68 -4.38 12.87
N LYS A 53 -6.50 -5.67 12.58
CA LYS A 53 -5.28 -6.18 11.96
C LYS A 53 -5.06 -5.62 10.55
N ASN A 54 -6.10 -5.55 9.73
CA ASN A 54 -6.02 -4.98 8.38
C ASN A 54 -5.73 -3.49 8.43
N ASP A 55 -6.42 -2.78 9.33
CA ASP A 55 -6.23 -1.35 9.56
C ASP A 55 -4.78 -1.05 9.95
N ALA A 56 -4.25 -1.72 10.97
CA ALA A 56 -2.88 -1.53 11.43
C ALA A 56 -1.85 -1.90 10.34
N ASN A 57 -2.12 -2.90 9.50
CA ASN A 57 -1.27 -3.21 8.35
C ASN A 57 -1.24 -2.06 7.34
N ALA A 58 -2.42 -1.55 6.94
CA ALA A 58 -2.54 -0.51 5.94
C ALA A 58 -1.98 0.84 6.43
N VAL A 59 -2.20 1.18 7.71
CA VAL A 59 -1.65 2.38 8.34
C VAL A 59 -0.13 2.28 8.47
N ALA A 60 0.41 1.15 8.90
CA ALA A 60 1.86 1.00 8.98
C ALA A 60 2.55 1.06 7.61
N GLU A 61 1.95 0.46 6.58
CA GLU A 61 2.44 0.57 5.20
C GLU A 61 2.44 2.03 4.74
N ALA A 62 1.36 2.78 4.99
CA ALA A 62 1.28 4.19 4.66
C ALA A 62 2.38 5.03 5.33
N PHE A 63 2.62 4.87 6.63
CA PHE A 63 3.66 5.62 7.33
C PHE A 63 5.07 5.24 6.89
N ASN A 64 5.32 3.96 6.57
CA ASN A 64 6.58 3.53 5.96
C ASN A 64 6.79 4.15 4.57
N GLU A 65 5.76 4.18 3.71
CA GLU A 65 5.80 4.87 2.42
C GLU A 65 6.09 6.37 2.57
N MET A 66 5.62 7.01 3.65
CA MET A 66 5.90 8.41 3.98
C MET A 66 7.24 8.62 4.71
N GLY A 67 8.05 7.56 4.86
CA GLY A 67 9.41 7.64 5.38
C GLY A 67 9.54 7.64 6.91
N PHE A 68 8.48 7.28 7.64
CA PHE A 68 8.53 7.12 9.10
C PHE A 68 9.26 5.82 9.48
N ILE A 69 9.94 5.84 10.62
CA ILE A 69 10.37 4.62 11.31
C ILE A 69 9.16 4.06 12.04
N THR A 70 8.51 3.07 11.42
CA THR A 70 7.24 2.51 11.90
C THR A 70 7.45 1.20 12.64
N GLU A 71 6.96 1.11 13.87
CA GLU A 71 6.80 -0.12 14.61
C GLU A 71 5.32 -0.55 14.56
N LYS A 72 5.06 -1.75 14.04
CA LYS A 72 3.71 -2.32 13.96
C LYS A 72 3.61 -3.51 14.90
N VAL A 73 2.54 -3.56 15.69
CA VAL A 73 2.24 -4.65 16.60
C VAL A 73 0.81 -5.14 16.36
N ILE A 74 0.63 -6.45 16.20
CA ILE A 74 -0.67 -7.06 15.90
C ILE A 74 -1.00 -8.07 16.99
N ASP A 75 -2.26 -8.07 17.45
CA ASP A 75 -2.79 -9.00 18.44
C ASP A 75 -1.90 -9.10 19.69
N ALA A 76 -1.51 -7.94 20.22
CA ALA A 76 -0.61 -7.87 21.35
C ALA A 76 -1.33 -8.03 22.69
N ASP A 77 -0.69 -8.80 23.57
CA ASP A 77 -1.02 -8.80 24.98
C ASP A 77 -0.54 -7.52 25.69
N ARG A 78 -0.87 -7.42 26.98
CA ARG A 78 -0.54 -6.25 27.80
C ARG A 78 0.98 -5.98 27.84
N GLU A 79 1.78 -7.03 27.94
CA GLU A 79 3.23 -6.93 28.07
C GLU A 79 3.84 -6.43 26.76
N GLN A 80 3.43 -7.01 25.63
CA GLN A 80 3.85 -6.62 24.29
C GLN A 80 3.48 -5.17 23.98
N MET A 81 2.26 -4.74 24.32
CA MET A 81 1.84 -3.36 24.18
C MET A 81 2.71 -2.43 25.04
N GLY A 82 2.91 -2.75 26.32
CA GLY A 82 3.73 -1.94 27.23
C GLY A 82 5.19 -1.83 26.76
N MET A 83 5.78 -2.93 26.29
CA MET A 83 7.13 -2.93 25.72
C MET A 83 7.23 -2.08 24.45
N ALA A 84 6.23 -2.14 23.57
CA ALA A 84 6.18 -1.33 22.36
C ALA A 84 6.06 0.17 22.67
N ILE A 85 5.22 0.53 23.65
CA ILE A 85 5.06 1.91 24.12
C ILE A 85 6.36 2.42 24.76
N ASN A 86 7.07 1.59 25.53
CA ASN A 86 8.36 1.96 26.10
C ASN A 86 9.41 2.20 25.00
N ARG A 87 9.52 1.30 24.01
CA ARG A 87 10.41 1.51 22.85
C ARG A 87 10.05 2.76 22.07
N PHE A 88 8.76 3.01 21.86
CA PHE A 88 8.25 4.22 21.22
C PHE A 88 8.69 5.47 21.99
N SER A 89 8.40 5.53 23.30
CA SER A 89 8.80 6.63 24.18
C SER A 89 10.30 6.92 24.14
N ASN A 90 11.14 5.87 24.13
CA ASN A 90 12.59 6.05 23.99
C ASN A 90 13.00 6.63 22.63
N LYS A 91 12.39 6.18 21.52
CA LYS A 91 12.63 6.73 20.18
C LYS A 91 12.18 8.19 20.07
N LEU A 92 11.15 8.59 20.83
CA LEU A 92 10.64 9.96 20.79
C LEU A 92 11.64 11.01 21.31
N LYS A 93 12.63 10.61 22.13
CA LYS A 93 13.66 11.52 22.67
C LYS A 93 14.44 12.30 21.60
N THR A 94 14.54 11.75 20.40
CA THR A 94 15.22 12.37 19.25
C THR A 94 14.29 12.56 18.05
N ALA A 95 12.98 12.38 18.26
CA ALA A 95 11.99 12.51 17.19
C ALA A 95 11.58 13.97 17.00
N ARG A 96 11.18 14.31 15.78
CA ARG A 96 10.48 15.56 15.45
C ARG A 96 8.99 15.35 15.33
N ILE A 97 8.57 14.17 14.87
CA ILE A 97 7.16 13.85 14.64
C ILE A 97 6.86 12.51 15.29
N ALA A 98 5.77 12.45 16.04
CA ALA A 98 5.29 11.24 16.71
C ALA A 98 3.90 10.87 16.20
N VAL A 99 3.72 9.60 15.83
CA VAL A 99 2.40 9.05 15.50
C VAL A 99 2.14 7.83 16.38
N PHE A 100 0.99 7.82 17.05
CA PHE A 100 0.44 6.64 17.67
C PHE A 100 -0.91 6.33 17.01
N TYR A 101 -1.08 5.09 16.58
CA TYR A 101 -2.34 4.60 16.04
C TYR A 101 -2.73 3.33 16.76
N PHE A 102 -4.00 3.22 17.15
CA PHE A 102 -4.56 2.00 17.71
C PHE A 102 -5.90 1.67 17.04
N SER A 103 -6.07 0.43 16.62
CA SER A 103 -7.37 -0.15 16.26
C SER A 103 -7.66 -1.38 17.14
N GLY A 104 -8.89 -1.48 17.64
CA GLY A 104 -9.31 -2.56 18.54
C GLY A 104 -10.32 -2.14 19.60
N HIS A 105 -10.47 -2.92 20.67
CA HIS A 105 -11.35 -2.56 21.78
C HIS A 105 -10.71 -1.50 22.68
N GLY A 106 -11.49 -0.47 23.01
CA GLY A 106 -11.14 0.56 23.98
C GLY A 106 -12.27 0.77 24.98
N MET A 107 -11.93 1.18 26.21
CA MET A 107 -12.93 1.43 27.24
C MET A 107 -12.56 2.64 28.09
N GLN A 108 -13.57 3.33 28.62
CA GLN A 108 -13.38 4.35 29.64
C GLN A 108 -13.76 3.80 31.02
N VAL A 109 -12.89 4.02 32.01
CA VAL A 109 -13.15 3.76 33.43
C VAL A 109 -12.72 4.99 34.20
N ASP A 110 -13.60 5.53 35.04
CA ASP A 110 -13.35 6.71 35.87
C ASP A 110 -12.76 7.92 35.10
N GLY A 111 -13.27 8.16 33.89
CA GLY A 111 -12.83 9.25 33.04
C GLY A 111 -11.49 9.03 32.32
N LYS A 112 -10.82 7.89 32.55
CA LYS A 112 -9.57 7.51 31.87
C LYS A 112 -9.81 6.53 30.74
N ASN A 113 -8.90 6.53 29.78
CA ASN A 113 -9.01 5.80 28.53
C ASN A 113 -8.08 4.61 28.50
N PHE A 114 -8.63 3.43 28.27
CA PHE A 114 -7.89 2.18 28.27
C PHE A 114 -7.99 1.46 26.92
N LEU A 115 -6.87 0.97 26.43
CA LEU A 115 -6.76 0.10 25.26
C LEU A 115 -6.69 -1.35 25.73
N LEU A 116 -7.57 -2.20 25.21
CA LEU A 116 -7.68 -3.58 25.67
C LEU A 116 -6.67 -4.47 24.93
N PRO A 117 -5.81 -5.21 25.67
CA PRO A 117 -4.90 -6.19 25.09
C PRO A 117 -5.60 -7.49 24.70
N ILE A 118 -4.92 -8.32 23.90
CA ILE A 118 -5.32 -9.71 23.69
C ILE A 118 -4.94 -10.54 24.92
N ALA A 119 -5.89 -11.29 25.46
CA ALA A 119 -5.62 -12.22 26.54
C ALA A 119 -4.96 -13.49 25.98
N LYS A 120 -3.82 -13.90 26.56
CA LYS A 120 -3.15 -15.16 26.21
C LYS A 120 -3.66 -16.36 27.02
N THR A 121 -4.28 -16.08 28.15
CA THR A 121 -4.75 -17.07 29.12
C THR A 121 -6.04 -16.58 29.79
N GLN A 122 -6.81 -17.50 30.38
CA GLN A 122 -7.99 -17.13 31.17
C GLN A 122 -7.66 -16.17 32.32
N SER A 123 -6.45 -16.28 32.91
CA SER A 123 -5.99 -15.42 33.99
C SER A 123 -5.64 -14.00 33.56
N THR A 124 -5.35 -13.79 32.26
CA THR A 124 -5.05 -12.47 31.68
C THR A 124 -6.28 -11.84 31.01
N GLN A 125 -7.37 -12.60 30.89
CA GLN A 125 -8.64 -12.10 30.39
C GLN A 125 -9.23 -11.05 31.33
N ILE A 126 -9.80 -10.01 30.74
CA ILE A 126 -10.51 -8.97 31.45
C ILE A 126 -11.99 -9.38 31.43
N ASN A 127 -12.50 -9.81 32.58
CA ASN A 127 -13.87 -10.29 32.70
C ASN A 127 -14.78 -9.25 33.37
N LYS A 128 -14.19 -8.30 34.11
CA LYS A 128 -14.93 -7.26 34.83
C LYS A 128 -14.31 -5.88 34.62
N VAL A 129 -15.15 -4.85 34.74
CA VAL A 129 -14.74 -3.46 34.52
C VAL A 129 -13.67 -3.02 35.54
N GLU A 130 -13.73 -3.53 36.76
CA GLU A 130 -12.80 -3.20 37.85
C GLU A 130 -11.38 -3.73 37.59
N GLU A 131 -11.21 -4.72 36.71
CA GLU A 131 -9.91 -5.29 36.36
C GLU A 131 -9.16 -4.41 35.34
N VAL A 132 -9.87 -3.53 34.63
CA VAL A 132 -9.34 -2.79 33.48
C VAL A 132 -8.22 -1.83 33.84
N PRO A 133 -8.30 -1.04 34.93
CA PRO A 133 -7.17 -0.20 35.34
C PRO A 133 -5.87 -0.96 35.60
N TYR A 134 -5.96 -2.26 35.93
CA TYR A 134 -4.80 -3.10 36.25
C TYR A 134 -4.31 -3.93 35.06
N ARG A 135 -5.21 -4.32 34.16
CA ARG A 135 -4.92 -5.26 33.06
C ARG A 135 -4.90 -4.64 31.66
N ALA A 136 -5.44 -3.44 31.47
CA ALA A 136 -5.38 -2.74 30.20
C ALA A 136 -4.22 -1.73 30.15
N ILE A 137 -4.05 -1.06 29.01
CA ILE A 137 -3.08 0.03 28.82
C ILE A 137 -3.80 1.37 28.93
N ASN A 138 -3.37 2.24 29.84
CA ASN A 138 -3.89 3.60 29.89
C ASN A 138 -3.28 4.45 28.76
N ILE A 139 -4.11 5.06 27.91
CA ILE A 139 -3.63 5.94 26.82
C ILE A 139 -2.88 7.16 27.36
N ASP A 140 -3.15 7.58 28.59
CA ASP A 140 -2.47 8.72 29.21
C ASP A 140 -0.95 8.47 29.29
N GLU A 141 -0.51 7.22 29.36
CA GLU A 141 0.91 6.85 29.30
C GLU A 141 1.54 7.22 27.95
N VAL A 142 0.81 6.99 26.86
CA VAL A 142 1.22 7.36 25.49
C VAL A 142 1.22 8.87 25.32
N LEU A 143 0.14 9.54 25.76
CA LEU A 143 0.01 10.99 25.69
C LEU A 143 1.10 11.70 26.51
N THR A 144 1.41 11.17 27.70
CA THR A 144 2.48 11.69 28.56
C THR A 144 3.86 11.49 27.91
N ALA A 145 4.12 10.32 27.31
CA ALA A 145 5.36 10.08 26.59
C ALA A 145 5.55 11.06 25.43
N MET A 146 4.48 11.31 24.65
CA MET A 146 4.50 12.29 23.56
C MET A 146 4.69 13.72 24.08
N ASN A 147 3.97 14.13 25.12
CA ASN A 147 4.12 15.47 25.72
C ASN A 147 5.55 15.73 26.23
N ASN A 148 6.17 14.74 26.87
CA ASN A 148 7.53 14.86 27.41
C ASN A 148 8.62 14.89 26.32
N SER A 149 8.32 14.39 25.12
CA SER A 149 9.29 14.27 24.03
C SER A 149 9.57 15.56 23.26
N LYS A 150 8.78 16.63 23.48
CA LYS A 150 8.92 17.94 22.79
C LYS A 150 8.95 17.84 21.25
N VAL A 151 8.31 16.82 20.69
CA VAL A 151 8.12 16.69 19.23
C VAL A 151 7.38 17.92 18.69
N ASN A 152 7.69 18.31 17.45
CA ASN A 152 7.04 19.44 16.78
C ASN A 152 5.57 19.14 16.48
N PHE A 153 5.24 17.87 16.25
CA PHE A 153 3.89 17.42 16.02
C PHE A 153 3.68 16.00 16.56
N ALA A 154 2.58 15.80 17.28
CA ALA A 154 2.16 14.49 17.77
C ALA A 154 0.74 14.16 17.28
N LEU A 155 0.56 13.02 16.63
CA LEU A 155 -0.75 12.50 16.25
C LEU A 155 -1.08 11.26 17.05
N VAL A 156 -2.23 11.26 17.73
CA VAL A 156 -2.85 10.06 18.30
C VAL A 156 -4.14 9.78 17.55
N ALA A 157 -4.24 8.65 16.86
CA ALA A 157 -5.45 8.23 16.15
C ALA A 157 -5.99 6.93 16.73
N LEU A 158 -7.21 6.97 17.25
CA LEU A 158 -7.85 5.86 17.96
C LEU A 158 -9.08 5.39 17.19
N ASP A 159 -8.92 4.25 16.54
CA ASP A 159 -9.98 3.51 15.86
C ASP A 159 -10.54 2.42 16.76
N ALA A 160 -11.11 2.87 17.87
CA ALA A 160 -11.64 1.99 18.89
C ALA A 160 -13.08 2.32 19.20
N CYS A 161 -13.83 1.26 19.50
CA CYS A 161 -15.18 1.38 20.03
C CYS A 161 -15.20 2.28 21.28
N ARG A 162 -16.21 3.13 21.38
CA ARG A 162 -16.51 3.90 22.60
C ARG A 162 -17.80 3.39 23.27
N ASN A 163 -18.08 2.09 23.16
CA ASN A 163 -19.04 1.33 23.98
C ASN A 163 -18.31 0.19 24.73
N ASN A 164 -18.85 -0.25 25.87
CA ASN A 164 -18.21 -1.24 26.74
C ASN A 164 -18.48 -2.69 26.28
N PRO A 165 -17.46 -3.48 25.90
CA PRO A 165 -17.61 -4.90 25.55
C PRO A 165 -18.18 -5.76 26.71
N LEU A 166 -17.94 -5.37 27.97
CA LEU A 166 -18.33 -6.10 29.18
C LEU A 166 -19.74 -5.75 29.71
N SER A 167 -20.54 -4.99 28.94
CA SER A 167 -21.81 -4.43 29.42
C SER A 167 -23.02 -5.38 29.43
N SER A 168 -22.84 -6.67 29.12
CA SER A 168 -23.92 -7.67 29.19
C SER A 168 -24.37 -8.01 30.62
N SER A 169 -23.61 -7.58 31.65
CA SER A 169 -23.88 -7.89 33.06
C SER A 169 -24.25 -6.66 33.88
N GLY A 170 -25.47 -6.14 33.69
CA GLY A 170 -26.22 -5.41 34.72
C GLY A 170 -25.77 -3.99 35.12
N LYS A 171 -26.68 -3.03 34.91
CA LYS A 171 -26.78 -1.71 35.60
C LYS A 171 -25.53 -0.81 35.57
N GLY A 172 -25.20 -0.30 34.37
CA GLY A 172 -24.41 0.92 34.22
C GLY A 172 -24.20 1.27 32.74
N ARG A 173 -24.69 2.43 32.28
CA ARG A 173 -24.33 2.99 30.95
C ARG A 173 -22.88 3.48 31.00
N LEU A 174 -21.93 2.55 30.97
CA LEU A 174 -20.52 2.89 30.88
C LEU A 174 -20.22 3.38 29.45
N LYS A 175 -19.71 4.61 29.39
CA LYS A 175 -19.28 5.29 28.16
C LYS A 175 -17.96 4.65 27.75
N GLY A 176 -17.65 4.51 26.47
CA GLY A 176 -16.26 4.23 26.07
C GLY A 176 -15.45 5.52 26.04
N LEU A 177 -14.37 5.61 25.25
CA LEU A 177 -13.27 6.56 25.50
C LEU A 177 -13.74 7.98 25.93
N ALA A 178 -13.08 8.64 26.86
CA ALA A 178 -13.21 10.04 27.27
C ALA A 178 -12.57 11.01 26.27
N ALA A 179 -12.93 12.28 26.39
CA ALA A 179 -12.08 13.36 25.91
C ALA A 179 -10.72 13.32 26.64
N VAL A 180 -9.65 13.69 25.96
CA VAL A 180 -8.33 13.88 26.57
C VAL A 180 -7.87 15.31 26.32
N ASN A 181 -7.03 15.83 27.22
CA ASN A 181 -6.32 17.07 26.97
C ASN A 181 -5.17 16.76 26.00
N ALA A 182 -5.23 17.34 24.82
CA ALA A 182 -4.18 17.20 23.82
C ALA A 182 -2.91 17.95 24.30
N PRO A 183 -1.72 17.32 24.32
CA PRO A 183 -0.45 18.04 24.48
C PRO A 183 -0.27 19.19 23.48
N ALA A 184 0.49 20.22 23.83
CA ALA A 184 0.80 21.30 22.88
C ALA A 184 1.43 20.74 21.59
N GLY A 185 0.96 21.20 20.43
CA GLY A 185 1.41 20.69 19.13
C GLY A 185 0.85 19.31 18.77
N SER A 186 -0.20 18.83 19.46
CA SER A 186 -0.77 17.52 19.18
C SER A 186 -2.17 17.55 18.60
N LEU A 187 -2.50 16.44 17.93
CA LEU A 187 -3.80 16.12 17.38
C LEU A 187 -4.23 14.75 17.91
N VAL A 188 -5.35 14.70 18.61
CA VAL A 188 -5.96 13.43 19.04
C VAL A 188 -7.25 13.23 18.26
N MET A 189 -7.34 12.15 17.50
CA MET A 189 -8.50 11.78 16.68
C MET A 189 -9.13 10.50 17.20
N TYR A 190 -10.45 10.49 17.26
CA TYR A 190 -11.27 9.34 17.62
C TYR A 190 -12.18 8.95 16.46
N ALA A 191 -12.32 7.67 16.20
CA ALA A 191 -13.21 7.15 15.16
C ALA A 191 -14.69 7.53 15.37
N THR A 192 -15.11 7.79 16.61
CA THR A 192 -16.49 8.17 16.93
C THR A 192 -16.57 9.12 18.13
N LYS A 193 -17.75 9.75 18.33
CA LYS A 193 -18.03 10.64 19.47
C LYS A 193 -18.01 9.89 20.81
N ALA A 194 -17.89 10.63 21.91
CA ALA A 194 -17.94 10.06 23.26
C ALA A 194 -19.22 9.26 23.49
N GLY A 195 -19.09 8.02 23.94
CA GLY A 195 -20.21 7.12 24.23
C GLY A 195 -20.95 6.59 23.00
N GLN A 196 -20.36 6.66 21.80
CA GLN A 196 -20.91 6.10 20.56
C GLN A 196 -20.08 4.90 20.09
N VAL A 197 -20.67 4.06 19.23
CA VAL A 197 -19.97 2.90 18.65
C VAL A 197 -19.13 3.37 17.46
N ALA A 198 -17.93 2.81 17.31
CA ALA A 198 -17.15 2.90 16.08
C ALA A 198 -17.45 1.64 15.29
N TYR A 199 -17.83 1.76 14.02
CA TYR A 199 -18.14 0.59 13.20
C TYR A 199 -16.83 -0.03 12.73
N ASP A 200 -16.69 -1.34 12.93
CA ASP A 200 -15.60 -2.11 12.33
C ASP A 200 -15.72 -2.10 10.79
N GLY A 201 -16.95 -2.01 10.27
CA GLY A 201 -17.27 -1.96 8.85
C GLY A 201 -17.25 -3.34 8.18
N ASP A 202 -17.92 -3.46 7.03
CA ASP A 202 -18.05 -4.73 6.30
C ASP A 202 -16.97 -4.90 5.19
N GLY A 203 -16.06 -3.93 5.08
CA GLY A 203 -14.99 -3.89 4.10
C GLY A 203 -13.68 -4.45 4.62
N LYS A 204 -12.60 -4.27 3.86
CA LYS A 204 -11.25 -4.68 4.25
C LYS A 204 -10.68 -3.91 5.45
N ASN A 205 -11.15 -2.69 5.68
CA ASN A 205 -10.68 -1.77 6.71
C ASN A 205 -11.89 -1.03 7.28
N SER A 206 -11.76 -0.47 8.48
CA SER A 206 -12.82 0.32 9.09
C SER A 206 -13.13 1.61 8.30
N PRO A 207 -14.34 2.18 8.40
CA PRO A 207 -14.68 3.46 7.79
C PRO A 207 -13.73 4.60 8.23
N PHE A 208 -13.32 4.61 9.50
CA PHE A 208 -12.38 5.60 10.00
C PHE A 208 -11.00 5.43 9.36
N THR A 209 -10.50 4.20 9.30
CA THR A 209 -9.19 3.92 8.70
C THR A 209 -9.15 4.19 7.21
N ILE A 210 -10.21 3.86 6.47
CA ILE A 210 -10.35 4.23 5.05
C ILE A 210 -10.25 5.74 4.87
N ALA A 211 -11.01 6.50 5.67
CA ALA A 211 -11.00 7.97 5.60
C ALA A 211 -9.64 8.55 6.03
N PHE A 212 -9.05 8.04 7.11
CA PHE A 212 -7.76 8.45 7.63
C PHE A 212 -6.66 8.26 6.59
N LEU A 213 -6.54 7.04 6.03
CA LEU A 213 -5.56 6.71 4.99
C LEU A 213 -5.71 7.56 3.73
N LYS A 214 -6.95 7.84 3.30
CA LYS A 214 -7.24 8.71 2.15
C LYS A 214 -6.63 10.10 2.34
N HIS A 215 -6.83 10.69 3.53
CA HIS A 215 -6.47 12.09 3.76
C HIS A 215 -5.01 12.27 4.18
N ILE A 216 -4.42 11.39 5.00
CA ILE A 216 -2.99 11.52 5.37
C ILE A 216 -2.04 11.42 4.16
N LYS A 217 -2.46 10.70 3.11
CA LYS A 217 -1.69 10.55 1.86
C LYS A 217 -1.92 11.71 0.88
N THR A 218 -2.77 12.68 1.20
CA THR A 218 -3.07 13.81 0.31
C THR A 218 -1.89 14.79 0.31
N PRO A 219 -1.23 15.01 -0.84
CA PRO A 219 -0.14 15.98 -0.93
C PRO A 219 -0.62 17.38 -0.55
N GLY A 220 0.20 18.11 0.22
CA GLY A 220 -0.08 19.49 0.63
C GLY A 220 -1.15 19.64 1.70
N LEU A 221 -1.80 18.55 2.15
CA LEU A 221 -2.86 18.66 3.13
C LEU A 221 -2.28 19.05 4.49
N ASP A 222 -2.65 20.26 4.93
CA ASP A 222 -2.38 20.72 6.29
C ASP A 222 -3.15 19.84 7.30
N VAL A 223 -2.45 19.34 8.31
CA VAL A 223 -3.03 18.51 9.37
C VAL A 223 -4.14 19.20 10.17
N ASN A 224 -4.23 20.52 10.17
CA ASN A 224 -5.36 21.25 10.76
C ASN A 224 -6.69 20.94 10.04
N LEU A 225 -6.63 20.57 8.76
CA LEU A 225 -7.81 20.18 7.96
C LEU A 225 -8.11 18.68 8.03
N LEU A 226 -7.15 17.87 8.50
CA LEU A 226 -7.27 16.42 8.55
C LEU A 226 -8.52 15.95 9.33
N PRO A 227 -8.83 16.46 10.54
CA PRO A 227 -10.00 16.01 11.29
C PRO A 227 -11.32 16.26 10.57
N LYS A 228 -11.46 17.44 9.95
CA LYS A 228 -12.66 17.81 9.18
C LYS A 228 -12.84 16.88 7.98
N ASN A 229 -11.77 16.65 7.23
CA ASN A 229 -11.80 15.82 6.03
C ASN A 229 -12.10 14.35 6.36
N VAL A 230 -11.45 13.80 7.39
CA VAL A 230 -11.74 12.44 7.90
C VAL A 230 -13.19 12.34 8.36
N LYS A 231 -13.67 13.29 9.17
CA LYS A 231 -15.06 13.30 9.62
C LYS A 231 -16.05 13.30 8.47
N ASN A 232 -15.86 14.14 7.46
CA ASN A 232 -16.75 14.21 6.30
C ASN A 232 -16.81 12.88 5.53
N THR A 233 -15.65 12.26 5.28
CA THR A 233 -15.60 10.96 4.59
C THR A 233 -16.21 9.84 5.43
N VAL A 234 -16.03 9.82 6.76
CA VAL A 234 -16.68 8.81 7.61
C VAL A 234 -18.20 9.00 7.63
N LEU A 235 -18.70 10.24 7.71
CA LEU A 235 -20.13 10.52 7.62
C LEU A 235 -20.72 10.01 6.31
N GLU A 236 -20.02 10.21 5.20
CA GLU A 236 -20.42 9.69 3.88
C GLU A 236 -20.43 8.16 3.85
N LEU A 237 -19.33 7.50 4.22
CA LEU A 237 -19.20 6.04 4.20
C LEU A 237 -20.20 5.33 5.12
N THR A 238 -20.64 5.99 6.19
CA THR A 238 -21.54 5.40 7.20
C THR A 238 -22.96 5.93 7.11
N ASN A 239 -23.32 6.71 6.08
CA ASN A 239 -24.62 7.36 5.97
C ASN A 239 -25.03 8.13 7.24
N GLY A 240 -24.07 8.85 7.84
CA GLY A 240 -24.24 9.65 9.05
C GLY A 240 -24.25 8.86 10.36
N LYS A 241 -24.13 7.52 10.34
CA LYS A 241 -24.18 6.68 11.54
C LYS A 241 -22.95 6.83 12.46
N GLN A 242 -21.81 7.22 11.90
CA GLN A 242 -20.57 7.43 12.65
C GLN A 242 -20.06 8.85 12.42
N SER A 243 -19.67 9.52 13.50
CA SER A 243 -19.08 10.86 13.44
C SER A 243 -17.79 10.86 14.25
N PRO A 244 -16.62 10.90 13.60
CA PRO A 244 -15.34 11.12 14.27
C PRO A 244 -15.32 12.42 15.08
N GLY A 245 -14.49 12.42 16.12
CA GLY A 245 -14.19 13.59 16.95
C GLY A 245 -12.69 13.82 17.04
N ALA A 246 -12.26 15.05 17.32
CA ALA A 246 -10.85 15.37 17.50
C ALA A 246 -10.63 16.47 18.54
N TYR A 247 -9.46 16.46 19.15
CA TYR A 247 -8.92 17.51 20.02
C TYR A 247 -7.59 17.95 19.44
N THR A 248 -7.38 19.25 19.31
CA THR A 248 -6.21 19.82 18.63
C THR A 248 -5.63 20.94 19.46
N GLU A 249 -4.32 20.89 19.65
CA GLU A 249 -3.49 21.99 20.16
C GLU A 249 -2.37 22.30 19.17
N ILE A 250 -2.59 21.98 17.89
CA ILE A 250 -1.67 22.31 16.80
C ILE A 250 -1.64 23.84 16.62
N THR A 251 -0.44 24.41 16.66
CA THR A 251 -0.23 25.85 16.43
C THR A 251 0.57 26.14 15.15
N GLN A 252 1.19 25.12 14.57
CA GLN A 252 2.03 25.23 13.38
C GLN A 252 1.46 24.38 12.24
N SER A 253 1.63 24.85 11.00
CA SER A 253 1.28 24.05 9.82
C SER A 253 2.23 22.85 9.70
N PHE A 254 1.65 21.68 9.42
CA PHE A 254 2.40 20.47 9.13
C PHE A 254 1.66 19.67 8.04
N THR A 255 2.42 19.02 7.17
CA THR A 255 1.90 18.18 6.09
C THR A 255 2.61 16.84 6.12
N PHE A 256 1.88 15.73 6.16
CA PHE A 256 2.48 14.39 6.10
C PHE A 256 3.14 14.12 4.75
N VAL A 257 2.44 14.51 3.68
CA VAL A 257 2.94 14.45 2.31
C VAL A 257 3.04 15.90 1.83
N PRO A 258 4.22 16.48 1.73
CA PRO A 258 4.33 17.83 1.23
C PRO A 258 4.08 17.88 -0.28
N GLU A 259 3.58 19.00 -0.78
CA GLU A 259 3.45 19.24 -2.23
C GLU A 259 4.83 19.30 -2.90
N MET A 260 4.88 18.82 -4.15
CA MET A 260 6.06 18.97 -5.00
C MET A 260 6.22 20.45 -5.32
N THR A 261 7.44 20.97 -5.13
CA THR A 261 7.79 22.29 -5.64
C THR A 261 7.87 22.26 -7.17
N ASP A 262 7.71 23.41 -7.83
CA ASP A 262 7.83 23.50 -9.29
C ASP A 262 9.16 22.93 -9.80
N LYS A 263 10.26 23.20 -9.08
CA LYS A 263 11.59 22.68 -9.42
C LYS A 263 11.63 21.15 -9.34
N GLU A 264 11.09 20.58 -8.28
CA GLU A 264 11.01 19.12 -8.10
C GLU A 264 10.12 18.48 -9.17
N PHE A 265 9.02 19.13 -9.53
CA PHE A 265 8.14 18.70 -10.60
C PHE A 265 8.83 18.75 -11.96
N GLU A 266 9.58 19.82 -12.26
CA GLU A 266 10.39 19.91 -13.48
C GLU A 266 11.44 18.80 -13.58
N GLU A 267 12.18 18.54 -12.49
CA GLU A 267 13.17 17.45 -12.42
C GLU A 267 12.51 16.08 -12.64
N TYR A 268 11.35 15.87 -12.02
CA TYR A 268 10.55 14.66 -12.21
C TYR A 268 10.15 14.47 -13.68
N ILE A 269 9.61 15.51 -14.32
CA ILE A 269 9.22 15.46 -15.73
C ILE A 269 10.43 15.19 -16.65
N LYS A 270 11.58 15.82 -16.38
CA LYS A 270 12.83 15.55 -17.13
C LYS A 270 13.23 14.07 -17.01
N GLN A 271 13.15 13.49 -15.81
CA GLN A 271 13.45 12.08 -15.60
C GLN A 271 12.48 11.15 -16.36
N GLN A 272 11.17 11.44 -16.32
CA GLN A 272 10.18 10.63 -17.04
C GLN A 272 10.38 10.70 -18.55
N LYS A 273 10.70 11.89 -19.09
CA LYS A 273 11.04 12.03 -20.51
C LYS A 273 12.24 11.15 -20.88
N GLY A 274 13.28 11.13 -20.05
CA GLY A 274 14.45 10.25 -20.26
C GLY A 274 14.07 8.76 -20.32
N LYS A 275 13.27 8.28 -19.36
CA LYS A 275 12.77 6.90 -19.34
C LYS A 275 11.91 6.56 -20.55
N LEU A 276 11.04 7.49 -20.97
CA LEU A 276 10.20 7.31 -22.15
C LEU A 276 11.06 7.16 -23.41
N THR A 277 12.09 7.99 -23.56
CA THR A 277 13.05 7.90 -24.67
C THR A 277 13.77 6.55 -24.66
N GLU A 278 14.22 6.07 -23.51
CA GLU A 278 14.89 4.76 -23.40
C GLU A 278 13.96 3.60 -23.79
N LEU A 279 12.70 3.64 -23.36
CA LEU A 279 11.68 2.66 -23.75
C LEU A 279 11.41 2.68 -25.26
N GLN A 280 11.34 3.87 -25.86
CA GLN A 280 11.15 4.03 -27.30
C GLN A 280 12.34 3.46 -28.09
N ILE A 281 13.58 3.66 -27.61
CA ILE A 281 14.78 3.07 -28.21
C ILE A 281 14.72 1.55 -28.15
N LYS A 282 14.44 0.96 -26.98
CA LYS A 282 14.31 -0.51 -26.83
C LYS A 282 13.23 -1.08 -27.76
N GLN A 283 12.11 -0.38 -27.92
CA GLN A 283 11.06 -0.81 -28.85
C GLN A 283 11.52 -0.77 -30.31
N ALA A 284 12.26 0.28 -30.71
CA ALA A 284 12.82 0.37 -32.05
C ALA A 284 13.83 -0.76 -32.31
N GLU A 285 14.65 -1.12 -31.32
CA GLU A 285 15.59 -2.24 -31.40
C GLU A 285 14.89 -3.58 -31.55
N ILE A 286 13.86 -3.86 -30.73
CA ILE A 286 13.04 -5.08 -30.83
C ILE A 286 12.43 -5.17 -32.23
N LYS A 287 11.83 -4.09 -32.72
CA LYS A 287 11.22 -4.04 -34.06
C LYS A 287 12.24 -4.26 -35.17
N ARG A 288 13.46 -3.74 -35.02
CA ARG A 288 14.56 -3.98 -35.97
C ARG A 288 14.99 -5.44 -35.98
N LYS A 289 15.07 -6.11 -34.82
CA LYS A 289 15.38 -7.54 -34.73
C LYS A 289 14.29 -8.38 -35.41
N GLN A 290 13.02 -8.13 -35.07
CA GLN A 290 11.88 -8.80 -35.69
C GLN A 290 11.86 -8.62 -37.21
N ASN A 291 12.08 -7.40 -37.72
CA ASN A 291 12.13 -7.17 -39.16
C ASN A 291 13.30 -7.93 -39.84
N LYS A 292 14.45 -8.10 -39.16
CA LYS A 292 15.56 -8.90 -39.68
C LYS A 292 15.22 -10.39 -39.72
N GLU A 293 14.63 -10.91 -38.65
CA GLU A 293 14.17 -12.30 -38.55
C GLU A 293 13.09 -12.60 -39.61
N ASP A 294 12.12 -11.69 -39.79
CA ASP A 294 11.08 -11.80 -40.82
C ASP A 294 11.68 -11.79 -42.24
N ALA A 295 12.67 -10.92 -42.49
CA ALA A 295 13.35 -10.84 -43.79
C ALA A 295 14.20 -12.09 -44.06
N GLU A 296 14.87 -12.63 -43.04
CA GLU A 296 15.62 -13.88 -43.14
C GLU A 296 14.69 -15.07 -43.39
N LEU A 297 13.60 -15.17 -42.65
CA LEU A 297 12.57 -16.19 -42.85
C LEU A 297 11.98 -16.12 -44.27
N ALA A 298 11.71 -14.92 -44.78
CA ALA A 298 11.23 -14.71 -46.15
C ALA A 298 12.26 -15.19 -47.19
N ARG A 299 13.55 -14.89 -46.98
CA ARG A 299 14.65 -15.38 -47.86
C ARG A 299 14.72 -16.91 -47.86
N GLN A 300 14.72 -17.54 -46.69
CA GLN A 300 14.79 -19.00 -46.59
C GLN A 300 13.59 -19.68 -47.28
N LYS A 301 12.38 -19.12 -47.15
CA LYS A 301 11.17 -19.59 -47.85
C LYS A 301 11.28 -19.44 -49.36
N ALA A 302 11.78 -18.31 -49.85
CA ALA A 302 11.94 -18.07 -51.28
C ALA A 302 12.95 -19.06 -51.91
N GLU A 303 14.05 -19.34 -51.22
CA GLU A 303 15.05 -20.33 -51.64
C GLU A 303 14.46 -21.75 -51.70
N LEU A 304 13.69 -22.16 -50.69
CA LEU A 304 12.99 -23.45 -50.70
C LEU A 304 12.02 -23.56 -51.89
N ALA A 305 11.24 -22.50 -52.15
CA ALA A 305 10.32 -22.46 -53.29
C ALA A 305 11.05 -22.54 -54.65
N ALA A 306 12.22 -21.91 -54.78
CA ALA A 306 13.04 -22.00 -55.97
C ALA A 306 13.56 -23.42 -56.23
N LEU A 307 14.04 -24.10 -55.18
CA LEU A 307 14.48 -25.51 -55.26
C LEU A 307 13.31 -26.43 -55.63
N GLU A 308 12.13 -26.21 -55.04
CA GLU A 308 10.92 -26.98 -55.37
C GLU A 308 10.47 -26.78 -56.82
N LYS A 309 10.56 -25.55 -57.33
CA LYS A 309 10.30 -25.26 -58.74
C LYS A 309 11.29 -25.97 -59.66
N GLN A 310 12.59 -25.90 -59.38
CA GLN A 310 13.62 -26.61 -60.15
C GLN A 310 13.38 -28.12 -60.19
N ILE A 311 13.01 -28.74 -59.07
CA ILE A 311 12.66 -30.16 -59.01
C ILE A 311 11.42 -30.46 -59.87
N ALA A 312 10.39 -29.62 -59.83
CA ALA A 312 9.20 -29.80 -60.65
C ALA A 312 9.50 -29.70 -62.15
N ASP A 313 10.34 -28.75 -62.56
CA ASP A 313 10.76 -28.58 -63.96
C ASP A 313 11.62 -29.77 -64.44
N MET A 314 12.56 -30.26 -63.62
CA MET A 314 13.38 -31.44 -63.94
C MET A 314 12.55 -32.72 -64.03
N LYS A 315 11.53 -32.90 -63.20
CA LYS A 315 10.61 -34.05 -63.28
C LYS A 315 9.85 -34.08 -64.60
N LYS A 316 9.45 -32.92 -65.12
CA LYS A 316 8.83 -32.82 -66.45
C LYS A 316 9.81 -33.20 -67.56
N ALA A 317 11.07 -32.75 -67.47
CA ALA A 317 12.11 -33.05 -68.45
C ALA A 317 12.56 -34.53 -68.46
N THR A 318 12.61 -35.17 -67.29
CA THR A 318 12.89 -36.63 -67.19
C THR A 318 11.76 -37.47 -67.76
N ALA A 319 10.50 -37.05 -67.59
CA ALA A 319 9.35 -37.74 -68.20
C ALA A 319 9.36 -37.71 -69.74
N SER A 320 10.07 -36.75 -70.35
CA SER A 320 10.31 -36.66 -71.81
C SER A 320 11.61 -37.34 -72.29
N GLY A 321 12.31 -38.10 -71.43
CA GLY A 321 13.45 -38.93 -71.83
C GLY A 321 14.82 -38.25 -71.87
N GLY A 322 14.96 -37.01 -71.37
CA GLY A 322 16.21 -36.21 -71.48
C GLY A 322 16.76 -35.61 -70.20
N GLY A 323 16.34 -36.05 -69.01
CA GLY A 323 16.70 -35.40 -67.75
C GLY A 323 17.91 -36.01 -67.01
N ASP A 324 18.75 -35.14 -66.44
CA ASP A 324 19.93 -35.48 -65.62
C ASP A 324 19.51 -35.87 -64.18
N LEU A 325 19.55 -37.19 -63.91
CA LEU A 325 19.12 -37.79 -62.65
C LEU A 325 20.06 -37.45 -61.47
N ASP A 326 21.36 -37.30 -61.73
CA ASP A 326 22.34 -37.00 -60.69
C ASP A 326 22.17 -35.56 -60.19
N LYS A 327 21.96 -34.63 -61.12
CA LYS A 327 21.64 -33.23 -60.79
C LYS A 327 20.30 -33.11 -60.05
N MET A 328 19.30 -33.92 -60.41
CA MET A 328 18.02 -33.97 -59.68
C MET A 328 18.21 -34.46 -58.24
N LEU A 329 19.04 -35.49 -58.02
CA LEU A 329 19.35 -36.01 -56.68
C LEU A 329 20.08 -34.96 -55.82
N GLU A 330 20.99 -34.19 -56.40
CA GLU A 330 21.70 -33.12 -55.71
C GLU A 330 20.76 -32.00 -55.24
N ILE A 331 19.87 -31.51 -56.12
CA ILE A 331 18.88 -30.48 -55.77
C ILE A 331 17.88 -31.00 -54.72
N MET A 332 17.51 -32.29 -54.77
CA MET A 332 16.68 -32.91 -53.72
C MET A 332 17.38 -32.92 -52.34
N LYS A 333 18.69 -33.15 -52.29
CA LYS A 333 19.48 -33.03 -51.04
C LYS A 333 19.49 -31.59 -50.54
N GLN A 334 19.71 -30.62 -51.42
CA GLN A 334 19.67 -29.18 -51.08
C GLN A 334 18.30 -28.77 -50.54
N ARG A 335 17.19 -29.19 -51.17
CA ARG A 335 15.83 -28.93 -50.68
C ARG A 335 15.61 -29.50 -49.28
N LYS A 336 16.07 -30.74 -49.02
CA LYS A 336 15.94 -31.37 -47.70
C LYS A 336 16.69 -30.58 -46.62
N ALA A 337 17.92 -30.16 -46.90
CA ALA A 337 18.71 -29.32 -46.00
C ALA A 337 18.03 -27.96 -45.75
N GLN A 338 17.53 -27.31 -46.80
CA GLN A 338 16.86 -26.02 -46.71
C GLN A 338 15.55 -26.09 -45.91
N LYS A 339 14.77 -27.18 -46.10
CA LYS A 339 13.56 -27.43 -45.32
C LYS A 339 13.87 -27.62 -43.84
N ALA A 340 14.91 -28.40 -43.51
CA ALA A 340 15.34 -28.60 -42.12
C ALA A 340 15.77 -27.27 -41.47
N LYS A 341 16.45 -26.39 -42.21
CA LYS A 341 16.83 -25.05 -41.73
C LYS A 341 15.61 -24.17 -41.46
N LEU A 342 14.60 -24.19 -42.33
CA LEU A 342 13.35 -23.46 -42.13
C LEU A 342 12.53 -23.98 -40.93
N ASP A 343 12.49 -25.30 -40.74
CA ASP A 343 11.78 -25.93 -39.62
C ASP A 343 12.47 -25.59 -38.28
N ALA A 344 13.80 -25.50 -38.24
CA ALA A 344 14.54 -25.06 -37.07
C ALA A 344 14.23 -23.59 -36.67
N MET A 345 13.99 -22.71 -37.64
CA MET A 345 13.63 -21.30 -37.39
C MET A 345 12.20 -21.10 -36.84
N ARG A 346 11.31 -22.10 -36.93
CA ARG A 346 9.93 -22.02 -36.40
C ARG A 346 9.80 -22.36 -34.92
N ILE A 347 10.86 -22.90 -34.31
CA ILE A 347 10.86 -23.40 -32.92
C ILE A 347 11.42 -22.35 -31.94
N GLN A 348 12.11 -21.32 -32.44
CA GLN A 348 12.54 -20.13 -31.69
C GLN A 348 11.47 -19.05 -31.71
#